data_AF-A0A1F9GJI7-F1
#
_entry.id   AF-A0A1F9GJI7-F1
#
_cell.length_a   1.000
_cell.length_b   1.000
_cell.length_c   1.000
_cell.angle_alpha   90.00
_cell.angle_beta   90.00
_cell.angle_gamma   90.00
#
_symmetry.space_group_name_H-M   'P 1'
#
loop_
_entity.id
_entity.type
_entity.pdbx_description
1 polymer ?
#
loop_
_entity_poly.entity_id
_entity_poly.type
_entity_poly.pdbx_seq_one_letter_code
_entity_poly.pdbx_strand_id
1 'polypeptide(L)'
;MTRKILKLCLLLPLILSSFSELKAQTRDGEFLLSAGAGMGWRSPVRFDLDFTGEYFWNDRISFGLNADTLLRGPASFSFVPFARYHFDLKKWPKFTPYAGAGMGALVNSRGQGWFDLMLPELGFFYELTPRIYIGPNVSLHVLAGSSSTWDFQTIGQVAYRF
;
A
#
# COMPACT_ATOMS: atom_id res chain seq x y z
N MET A 1 -24.81 -33.74 52.27
CA MET A 1 -23.60 -33.65 51.42
C MET A 1 -23.94 -34.16 50.02
N THR A 2 -23.14 -33.81 49.00
CA THR A 2 -23.10 -34.33 47.61
C THR A 2 -24.19 -33.93 46.59
N ARG A 3 -24.18 -32.67 46.10
CA ARG A 3 -24.62 -32.30 44.72
C ARG A 3 -24.01 -30.97 44.24
N LYS A 4 -22.68 -30.89 44.02
CA LYS A 4 -22.05 -29.69 43.41
C LYS A 4 -20.85 -29.93 42.48
N ILE A 5 -20.60 -31.15 41.99
CA ILE A 5 -19.40 -31.45 41.19
C ILE A 5 -19.68 -31.54 39.66
N LEU A 6 -20.94 -31.64 39.23
CA LEU A 6 -21.27 -31.99 37.84
C LEU A 6 -21.37 -30.83 36.84
N LYS A 7 -20.97 -29.59 37.19
CA LYS A 7 -21.07 -28.42 36.28
C LYS A 7 -19.76 -27.98 35.63
N LEU A 8 -18.62 -28.58 35.98
CA LEU A 8 -17.32 -28.13 35.46
C LEU A 8 -16.86 -28.82 34.17
N CYS A 9 -17.43 -29.99 33.81
CA CYS A 9 -16.97 -30.76 32.65
C CYS A 9 -17.65 -30.37 31.32
N LEU A 10 -18.69 -29.55 31.33
CA LEU A 10 -19.45 -29.17 30.13
C LEU A 10 -19.02 -27.84 29.49
N LEU A 11 -18.04 -27.15 30.08
CA LEU A 11 -17.49 -25.90 29.51
C LEU A 11 -16.15 -26.11 28.77
N LEU A 12 -15.55 -27.29 28.83
CA LEU A 12 -14.28 -27.56 28.15
C LEU A 12 -14.37 -27.79 26.62
N PRO A 13 -15.48 -28.27 25.99
CA PRO A 13 -15.46 -28.47 24.54
C PRO A 13 -15.72 -27.18 23.73
N LEU A 14 -16.10 -26.07 24.37
CA LEU A 14 -16.39 -24.80 23.67
C LEU A 14 -15.17 -23.86 23.53
N ILE A 15 -14.03 -24.19 24.13
CA ILE A 15 -12.78 -23.40 24.01
C ILE A 15 -11.84 -23.99 22.95
N LEU A 16 -12.07 -25.23 22.50
CA LEU A 16 -11.18 -25.94 21.57
C LEU A 16 -11.55 -25.81 20.08
N SER A 17 -12.71 -25.25 19.75
CA SER A 17 -13.21 -25.17 18.36
C SER A 17 -12.95 -23.82 17.65
N SER A 18 -12.19 -22.90 18.26
CA SER A 18 -11.90 -21.59 17.66
C SER A 18 -10.43 -21.37 17.34
N PHE A 19 -9.64 -22.44 17.25
CA PHE A 19 -8.41 -22.41 16.47
C PHE A 19 -8.78 -22.60 15.01
N SER A 20 -9.50 -21.62 14.45
CA SER A 20 -9.38 -21.39 13.02
C SER A 20 -7.91 -21.20 12.78
N GLU A 21 -7.25 -22.18 12.18
CA GLU A 21 -5.97 -21.97 11.54
C GLU A 21 -6.15 -20.70 10.70
N LEU A 22 -5.56 -19.60 11.17
CA LEU A 22 -5.25 -18.44 10.36
C LEU A 22 -4.27 -18.98 9.32
N LYS A 23 -4.81 -19.67 8.31
CA LYS A 23 -4.07 -20.05 7.12
C LYS A 23 -3.55 -18.73 6.61
N ALA A 24 -2.24 -18.52 6.72
CA ALA A 24 -1.61 -17.33 6.17
C ALA A 24 -2.02 -17.29 4.70
N GLN A 25 -2.90 -16.34 4.36
CA GLN A 25 -3.35 -16.20 2.98
C GLN A 25 -2.15 -15.68 2.22
N THR A 26 -1.60 -16.56 1.37
CA THR A 26 -0.51 -16.18 0.48
C THR A 26 -0.99 -15.09 -0.47
N ARG A 27 -0.08 -14.18 -0.81
CA ARG A 27 -0.29 -13.14 -1.81
C ARG A 27 0.27 -13.51 -3.17
N ASP A 28 0.97 -14.63 -3.27
CA ASP A 28 1.64 -15.05 -4.50
C ASP A 28 0.65 -15.17 -5.67
N GLY A 29 0.93 -14.43 -6.75
CA GLY A 29 0.09 -14.37 -7.95
C GLY A 29 -1.15 -13.48 -7.84
N GLU A 30 -1.38 -12.82 -6.71
CA GLU A 30 -2.54 -11.93 -6.54
C GLU A 30 -2.30 -10.54 -7.14
N PHE A 31 -3.40 -9.88 -7.53
CA PHE A 31 -3.41 -8.48 -7.94
C PHE A 31 -4.06 -7.60 -6.87
N LEU A 32 -3.45 -6.45 -6.62
CA LEU A 32 -3.97 -5.41 -5.75
C LEU A 32 -4.14 -4.14 -6.56
N LEU A 33 -5.37 -3.61 -6.61
CA LEU A 33 -5.64 -2.31 -7.20
C LEU A 33 -5.93 -1.32 -6.08
N SER A 34 -5.24 -0.18 -6.06
CA SER A 34 -5.47 0.87 -5.08
C SER A 34 -5.76 2.21 -5.73
N ALA A 35 -6.53 3.02 -5.01
CA ALA A 35 -6.74 4.42 -5.29
C ALA A 35 -6.50 5.20 -4.00
N GLY A 36 -5.95 6.39 -4.13
CA GLY A 36 -5.66 7.24 -2.99
C GLY A 36 -5.68 8.71 -3.33
N ALA A 37 -5.49 9.49 -2.27
CA ALA A 37 -5.48 10.93 -2.33
C ALA A 37 -4.53 11.49 -1.27
N GLY A 38 -3.90 12.61 -1.59
CA GLY A 38 -3.04 13.27 -0.62
C GLY A 38 -2.39 14.53 -1.14
N MET A 39 -1.13 14.74 -0.74
CA MET A 39 -0.43 16.01 -0.98
C MET A 39 1.02 15.81 -1.40
N GLY A 40 1.43 16.59 -2.39
CA GLY A 40 2.84 16.89 -2.69
C GLY A 40 3.27 18.14 -1.93
N TRP A 41 4.32 18.02 -1.14
CA TRP A 41 4.74 19.00 -0.14
C TRP A 41 5.72 20.05 -0.68
N ARG A 42 6.30 19.87 -1.87
CA ARG A 42 7.09 20.94 -2.47
C ARG A 42 6.20 22.13 -2.81
N SER A 43 6.64 23.32 -2.39
CA SER A 43 5.91 24.56 -2.69
C SER A 43 5.82 24.84 -4.20
N PRO A 44 4.63 25.20 -4.72
CA PRO A 44 3.37 25.30 -3.99
C PRO A 44 2.78 23.92 -3.67
N VAL A 45 2.25 23.70 -2.48
CA VAL A 45 1.62 22.42 -2.08
C VAL A 45 0.50 22.05 -3.05
N ARG A 46 0.58 20.82 -3.59
CA ARG A 46 -0.35 20.28 -4.59
C ARG A 46 -1.16 19.16 -3.99
N PHE A 47 -2.40 19.02 -4.45
CA PHE A 47 -3.23 17.87 -4.12
C PHE A 47 -2.96 16.78 -5.14
N ASP A 48 -2.95 15.53 -4.71
CA ASP A 48 -2.59 14.40 -5.54
C ASP A 48 -3.66 13.32 -5.47
N LEU A 49 -3.91 12.67 -6.60
CA LEU A 49 -4.77 11.51 -6.74
C LEU A 49 -3.97 10.42 -7.44
N ASP A 50 -3.83 9.27 -6.79
CA ASP A 50 -3.07 8.14 -7.32
C ASP A 50 -3.97 6.93 -7.61
N PHE A 51 -3.61 6.20 -8.64
CA PHE A 51 -4.13 4.88 -8.97
C PHE A 51 -2.96 3.95 -9.13
N THR A 52 -2.94 2.86 -8.37
CA THR A 52 -1.86 1.89 -8.41
C THR A 52 -2.41 0.50 -8.74
N GLY A 53 -1.73 -0.18 -9.66
CA GLY A 53 -1.92 -1.61 -9.90
C GLY A 53 -0.66 -2.37 -9.51
N GLU A 54 -0.80 -3.37 -8.64
CA GLU A 54 0.31 -4.12 -8.06
C GLU A 54 0.07 -5.62 -8.25
N TYR A 55 1.11 -6.33 -8.70
CA TYR A 55 1.16 -7.78 -8.85
C TYR A 55 2.17 -8.34 -7.86
N PHE A 56 1.75 -9.34 -7.09
CA PHE A 56 2.61 -10.02 -6.12
C PHE A 56 3.33 -11.20 -6.78
N TRP A 57 4.65 -11.07 -6.94
CA TRP A 57 5.51 -12.16 -7.41
C TRP A 57 5.72 -13.24 -6.35
N ASN A 58 5.63 -12.88 -5.07
CA ASN A 58 5.52 -13.76 -3.93
C ASN A 58 4.98 -12.98 -2.72
N ASP A 59 4.91 -13.61 -1.54
CA ASP A 59 4.43 -12.97 -0.30
C ASP A 59 5.18 -11.71 0.14
N ARG A 60 6.38 -11.47 -0.39
CA ARG A 60 7.28 -10.37 0.00
C ARG A 60 7.59 -9.41 -1.13
N ILE A 61 7.56 -9.85 -2.38
CA ILE A 61 7.99 -9.05 -3.53
C ILE A 61 6.81 -8.82 -4.45
N SER A 62 6.70 -7.58 -4.88
CA SER A 62 5.64 -7.14 -5.78
C SER A 62 6.19 -6.12 -6.76
N PHE A 63 5.52 -6.04 -7.90
CA PHE A 63 5.82 -5.09 -8.96
C PHE A 63 4.52 -4.41 -9.35
N GLY A 64 4.59 -3.14 -9.71
CA GLY A 64 3.38 -2.43 -10.07
C GLY A 64 3.64 -1.19 -10.88
N LEU A 65 2.54 -0.49 -11.15
CA LEU A 65 2.53 0.79 -11.82
C LEU A 65 1.70 1.75 -10.99
N ASN A 66 2.30 2.87 -10.61
CA ASN A 66 1.59 4.01 -10.06
C ASN A 66 1.30 5.02 -11.19
N ALA A 67 0.05 5.45 -11.29
CA ALA A 67 -0.38 6.54 -12.13
C ALA A 67 -0.98 7.64 -11.25
N ASP A 68 -0.38 8.82 -11.25
CA ASP A 68 -0.82 9.95 -10.44
C ASP A 68 -1.30 11.13 -11.29
N THR A 69 -2.15 11.97 -10.69
CA THR A 69 -2.55 13.24 -11.25
C THR A 69 -2.48 14.34 -10.21
N LEU A 70 -1.57 15.29 -10.43
CA LEU A 70 -1.36 16.42 -9.54
C LEU A 70 -2.36 17.54 -9.87
N LEU A 71 -3.23 17.83 -8.91
CA LEU A 71 -4.24 18.89 -8.96
C LEU A 71 -3.69 20.14 -8.25
N ARG A 72 -3.82 21.30 -8.91
CA ARG A 72 -3.30 22.65 -8.56
C ARG A 72 -1.96 22.99 -9.22
N GLY A 73 -2.05 23.76 -10.30
CA GLY A 73 -0.95 24.05 -11.23
C GLY A 73 -1.29 23.53 -12.64
N PRO A 74 -0.31 23.45 -13.55
CA PRO A 74 -0.47 22.66 -14.77
C PRO A 74 -0.77 21.21 -14.39
N ALA A 75 -1.89 20.68 -14.89
CA ALA A 75 -2.22 19.26 -14.71
C ALA A 75 -1.02 18.41 -15.14
N SER A 76 -0.55 17.56 -14.24
CA SER A 76 0.59 16.69 -14.46
C SER A 76 0.18 15.25 -14.25
N PHE A 77 0.70 14.36 -15.06
CA PHE A 77 0.46 12.93 -15.03
C PHE A 77 1.80 12.22 -14.87
N SER A 78 1.94 11.38 -13.84
CA SER A 78 3.10 10.50 -13.68
C SER A 78 2.73 9.06 -13.98
N PHE A 79 3.71 8.32 -14.51
CA PHE A 79 3.64 6.87 -14.70
C PHE A 79 4.93 6.27 -14.15
N VAL A 80 4.84 5.61 -13.00
CA VAL A 80 6.01 5.10 -12.26
C VAL A 80 5.86 3.61 -12.04
N PRO A 81 6.48 2.77 -12.89
CA PRO A 81 6.76 1.39 -12.55
C PRO A 81 7.54 1.32 -11.24
N PHE A 82 7.13 0.42 -10.33
CA PHE A 82 7.76 0.25 -9.04
C PHE A 82 7.98 -1.21 -8.68
N ALA A 83 8.85 -1.43 -7.70
CA ALA A 83 8.99 -2.69 -6.98
C ALA A 83 8.92 -2.42 -5.48
N ARG A 84 8.19 -3.26 -4.74
CA ARG A 84 8.06 -3.17 -3.28
C ARG A 84 8.44 -4.47 -2.60
N TYR A 85 9.13 -4.34 -1.49
CA TYR A 85 9.33 -5.37 -0.48
C TYR A 85 8.30 -5.19 0.65
N HIS A 86 7.53 -6.24 0.92
CA HIS A 86 6.52 -6.32 1.97
C HIS A 86 7.06 -7.09 3.17
N PHE A 87 6.96 -6.49 4.35
CA PHE A 87 7.43 -7.10 5.60
C PHE A 87 6.33 -7.99 6.18
N ASP A 88 6.68 -9.24 6.48
CA ASP A 88 5.80 -10.16 7.21
C ASP A 88 5.95 -9.94 8.73
N LEU A 89 4.93 -9.33 9.34
CA LEU A 89 4.86 -9.14 10.79
C LEU A 89 4.05 -10.26 11.43
N LYS A 90 4.71 -11.37 11.78
CA LYS A 90 4.08 -12.54 12.44
C LYS A 90 3.17 -12.20 13.62
N LYS A 91 3.51 -11.15 14.38
CA LYS A 91 2.71 -10.70 15.53
C LYS A 91 1.45 -9.96 15.10
N TRP A 92 1.49 -9.21 14.01
CA TRP A 92 0.43 -8.32 13.53
C TRP A 92 0.07 -8.67 12.08
N PRO A 93 -0.60 -9.82 11.84
CA PRO A 93 -0.80 -10.37 10.49
C PRO A 93 -1.66 -9.49 9.57
N LYS A 94 -2.46 -8.58 10.15
CA LYS A 94 -3.24 -7.59 9.39
C LYS A 94 -2.43 -6.38 8.95
N PHE A 95 -1.22 -6.21 9.46
CA PHE A 95 -0.38 -5.06 9.19
C PHE A 95 0.79 -5.48 8.31
N THR A 96 0.81 -4.95 7.10
CA THR A 96 1.85 -5.21 6.11
C THR A 96 2.59 -3.90 5.82
N PRO A 97 3.68 -3.59 6.53
CA PRO A 97 4.58 -2.53 6.12
C PRO A 97 5.22 -2.90 4.78
N TYR A 98 5.60 -1.90 4.01
CA TYR A 98 6.38 -2.10 2.79
C TYR A 98 7.39 -0.97 2.59
N ALA A 99 8.43 -1.28 1.82
CA ALA A 99 9.41 -0.34 1.31
C ALA A 99 9.67 -0.63 -0.16
N GLY A 100 9.80 0.41 -0.98
CA GLY A 100 9.91 0.27 -2.41
C GLY A 100 10.68 1.40 -3.06
N ALA A 101 10.77 1.27 -4.38
CA ALA A 101 11.35 2.25 -5.26
C ALA A 101 10.73 2.11 -6.65
N GLY A 102 10.71 3.19 -7.41
CA GLY A 102 10.23 3.20 -8.78
C GLY A 102 10.98 4.21 -9.63
N MET A 103 10.89 4.01 -10.94
CA MET A 103 11.39 4.98 -11.90
C MET A 103 10.47 5.05 -13.10
N GLY A 104 10.20 6.26 -13.57
CA GLY A 104 9.17 6.50 -14.56
C GLY A 104 9.29 7.87 -15.22
N ALA A 105 8.16 8.38 -15.67
CA ALA A 105 8.09 9.68 -16.33
C ALA A 105 6.89 10.47 -15.83
N LEU A 106 7.10 11.77 -15.67
CA LEU A 106 6.06 12.75 -15.37
C LEU A 106 5.96 13.72 -16.54
N VAL A 107 4.74 13.98 -17.01
CA VAL A 107 4.46 14.96 -18.07
C VAL A 107 3.40 15.94 -17.59
N ASN A 108 3.50 17.20 -17.96
CA ASN A 108 2.46 18.19 -17.67
C ASN A 108 1.75 18.70 -18.92
N SER A 109 0.62 19.37 -18.72
CA SER A 109 -0.22 19.92 -19.80
C SER A 109 0.45 21.04 -20.62
N ARG A 110 1.63 21.51 -20.22
CA ARG A 110 2.46 22.46 -20.98
C ARG A 110 3.51 21.77 -21.86
N GLY A 111 3.49 20.43 -21.94
CA GLY A 111 4.45 19.65 -22.72
C GLY A 111 5.83 19.53 -22.06
N GLN A 112 5.96 19.86 -20.77
CA GLN A 112 7.20 19.63 -20.04
C GLN A 112 7.20 18.19 -19.50
N GLY A 113 8.35 17.52 -19.60
CA GLY A 113 8.55 16.17 -19.15
C GLY A 113 9.75 16.05 -18.20
N TRP A 114 9.63 15.14 -17.24
CA TRP A 114 10.69 14.78 -16.30
C TRP A 114 10.81 13.26 -16.26
N PHE A 115 12.04 12.78 -16.10
CA PHE A 115 12.28 11.46 -15.56
C PHE A 115 12.00 11.49 -14.06
N ASP A 116 11.17 10.59 -13.56
CA ASP A 116 10.75 10.55 -12.17
C ASP A 116 11.40 9.37 -11.46
N LEU A 117 12.25 9.66 -10.46
CA LEU A 117 12.82 8.65 -9.58
C LEU A 117 12.11 8.71 -8.22
N MET A 118 11.30 7.69 -7.92
CA MET A 118 10.59 7.53 -6.67
C MET A 118 11.43 6.69 -5.70
N LEU A 119 12.13 7.31 -4.74
CA LEU A 119 12.92 6.62 -3.73
C LEU A 119 13.20 7.51 -2.50
N PRO A 120 12.92 7.04 -1.26
CA PRO A 120 12.23 5.80 -0.94
C PRO A 120 10.72 5.93 -1.12
N GLU A 121 10.05 4.82 -1.39
CA GLU A 121 8.63 4.65 -1.16
C GLU A 121 8.43 3.83 0.11
N LEU A 122 7.63 4.32 1.06
CA LEU A 122 7.38 3.69 2.34
C LEU A 122 5.90 3.73 2.66
N GLY A 123 5.39 2.67 3.26
CA GLY A 123 4.00 2.69 3.73
C GLY A 123 3.62 1.43 4.45
N PHE A 124 2.33 1.29 4.69
CA PHE A 124 1.76 0.05 5.17
C PHE A 124 0.34 -0.14 4.67
N PHE A 125 -0.09 -1.40 4.62
CA PHE A 125 -1.49 -1.77 4.46
C PHE A 125 -2.01 -2.39 5.74
N TYR A 126 -3.20 -1.96 6.15
CA TYR A 126 -4.00 -2.58 7.20
C TYR A 126 -5.18 -3.31 6.56
N GLU A 127 -5.29 -4.60 6.83
CA GLU A 127 -6.36 -5.47 6.34
C GLU A 127 -7.68 -5.21 7.09
N LEU A 128 -8.63 -4.55 6.44
CA LEU A 128 -10.00 -4.39 6.96
C LEU A 128 -10.81 -5.68 6.77
N THR A 129 -10.69 -6.27 5.59
CA THR A 129 -11.30 -7.55 5.20
C THR A 129 -10.30 -8.34 4.37
N PRO A 130 -10.50 -9.65 4.10
CA PRO A 130 -9.59 -10.43 3.25
C PRO A 130 -9.39 -9.89 1.83
N ARG A 131 -10.16 -8.87 1.42
CA ARG A 131 -10.01 -8.21 0.10
C ARG A 131 -9.77 -6.71 0.18
N ILE A 132 -10.03 -6.05 1.32
CA ILE A 132 -10.00 -4.59 1.41
C ILE A 132 -8.90 -4.17 2.39
N TYR A 133 -8.03 -3.30 1.90
CA TYR A 133 -6.89 -2.77 2.64
C TYR A 133 -6.94 -1.25 2.64
N ILE A 134 -6.40 -0.64 3.71
CA ILE A 134 -6.21 0.80 3.79
C ILE A 134 -4.84 1.12 4.33
N GLY A 135 -4.30 2.29 4.04
CA GLY A 135 -3.12 2.77 4.75
C GLY A 135 -2.49 3.99 4.12
N PRO A 136 -1.41 4.51 4.71
CA PRO A 136 -0.64 5.58 4.13
C PRO A 136 0.46 5.04 3.20
N ASN A 137 0.81 5.87 2.24
CA ASN A 137 2.01 5.80 1.42
C ASN A 137 2.75 7.14 1.54
N VAL A 138 4.07 7.08 1.60
CA VAL A 138 4.96 8.22 1.65
C VAL A 138 6.08 7.97 0.66
N SER A 139 6.31 8.91 -0.24
CA SER A 139 7.33 8.77 -1.28
C SER A 139 8.13 10.07 -1.47
N LEU A 140 9.39 9.92 -1.84
CA LEU A 140 10.22 11.03 -2.34
C LEU A 140 10.42 10.84 -3.85
N HIS A 141 10.02 11.83 -4.62
CA HIS A 141 10.19 11.89 -6.07
C HIS A 141 11.33 12.85 -6.39
N VAL A 142 12.31 12.40 -7.16
CA VAL A 142 13.37 13.23 -7.73
C VAL A 142 13.12 13.33 -9.23
N LEU A 143 12.69 14.51 -9.67
CA LEU A 143 12.30 14.80 -11.04
C LEU A 143 13.50 15.37 -11.80
N ALA A 144 14.10 14.58 -12.69
CA ALA A 144 15.23 14.99 -13.52
C ALA A 144 14.75 15.43 -14.91
N GLY A 145 15.13 16.64 -15.32
CA GLY A 145 14.73 17.22 -16.60
C GLY A 145 15.51 18.50 -16.90
N SER A 146 14.96 19.39 -17.73
CA SER A 146 15.57 20.69 -18.01
C SER A 146 15.70 21.58 -16.75
N SER A 147 14.81 21.38 -15.79
CA SER A 147 14.94 21.87 -14.42
C SER A 147 14.70 20.73 -13.44
N SER A 148 15.80 20.24 -12.86
CA SER A 148 15.73 19.17 -11.86
C SER A 148 15.11 19.66 -10.57
N THR A 149 14.31 18.81 -9.95
CA THR A 149 13.62 19.15 -8.71
C THR A 149 13.19 17.90 -7.94
N TRP A 150 12.47 18.07 -6.85
CA TRP A 150 12.00 16.98 -6.00
C TRP A 150 10.58 17.26 -5.51
N ASP A 151 9.85 16.24 -5.12
CA ASP A 151 8.60 16.38 -4.38
C ASP A 151 8.50 15.28 -3.34
N PHE A 152 8.01 15.62 -2.16
CA PHE A 152 7.70 14.63 -1.13
C PHE A 152 6.19 14.46 -1.12
N GLN A 153 5.70 13.23 -1.23
CA GLN A 153 4.27 12.96 -1.27
C GLN A 153 3.84 12.17 -0.03
N THR A 154 2.64 12.47 0.44
CA THR A 154 1.95 11.66 1.46
C THR A 154 0.54 11.39 0.96
N ILE A 155 0.20 10.11 0.81
CA ILE A 155 -1.04 9.64 0.20
C ILE A 155 -1.75 8.69 1.16
N GLY A 156 -3.05 8.90 1.37
CA GLY A 156 -3.92 7.91 1.99
C GLY A 156 -4.56 7.05 0.90
N GLN A 157 -4.44 5.73 1.01
CA GLN A 157 -4.85 4.78 -0.04
C GLN A 157 -5.84 3.74 0.49
N VAL A 158 -6.75 3.33 -0.40
CA VAL A 158 -7.67 2.19 -0.24
C VAL A 158 -7.37 1.20 -1.36
N ALA A 159 -7.28 -0.08 -1.06
CA ALA A 159 -6.93 -1.12 -2.02
C ALA A 159 -7.89 -2.31 -1.99
N TYR A 160 -8.07 -2.94 -3.15
CA TYR A 160 -8.85 -4.15 -3.36
C TYR A 160 -8.00 -5.27 -3.95
N ARG A 161 -8.02 -6.44 -3.31
CA ARG A 161 -7.33 -7.66 -3.71
C ARG A 161 -8.27 -8.58 -4.49
N PHE A 162 -7.82 -9.03 -5.66
CA PHE A 162 -8.53 -9.94 -6.57
C PHE A 162 -8.23 -11.41 -6.30
#